data_AF-A0A4U2GDF9-F1
#
_entry.id   AF-A0A4U2GDF9-F1
#
_cell.length_a   1.000
_cell.length_b   1.000
_cell.length_c   1.000
_cell.angle_alpha   90.00
_cell.angle_beta   90.00
_cell.angle_gamma   90.00
#
_symmetry.space_group_name_H-M   'P 1'
#
loop_
_entity.id
_entity.type
_entity.pdbx_description
1 polymer ?
#
loop_
_entity_poly.entity_id
_entity_poly.type
_entity_poly.pdbx_seq_one_letter_code
_entity_poly.pdbx_strand_id
1 'polypeptide(L)'
;MLKLQHIDLGSIDESRISELVRFKVEMPVRYEGDINYWRQGVEFPVDQLASNKEVDIRARITIPESQLTAGEFHFNMEWAVECL
;
A
#
# COMPACT_ATOMS: atom_id res chain seq x y z
N MET A 1 -10.51 0.95 -10.13
CA MET A 1 -10.08 1.51 -8.83
C MET A 1 -9.26 0.46 -8.08
N LEU A 2 -8.07 0.81 -7.63
CA LEU A 2 -7.24 -0.03 -6.75
C LEU A 2 -7.37 0.46 -5.32
N LYS A 3 -7.62 -0.45 -4.39
CA LYS A 3 -7.86 -0.14 -2.99
C LYS A 3 -7.16 -1.13 -2.06
N LEU A 4 -6.54 -0.60 -1.00
CA LEU A 4 -6.02 -1.42 0.09
C LEU A 4 -7.18 -1.80 1.01
N GLN A 5 -7.49 -3.08 1.10
CA GLN A 5 -8.58 -3.61 1.95
C GLN A 5 -8.07 -3.91 3.35
N HIS A 6 -6.96 -4.64 3.42
CA HIS A 6 -6.38 -5.08 4.67
C HIS A 6 -4.86 -4.94 4.67
N ILE A 7 -4.31 -4.66 5.84
CA ILE A 7 -2.89 -4.58 6.09
C ILE A 7 -2.60 -5.04 7.51
N ASP A 8 -1.62 -5.91 7.62
CA ASP A 8 -1.14 -6.46 8.89
C ASP A 8 0.39 -6.48 8.89
N LEU A 9 0.97 -5.90 9.95
CA LEU A 9 2.42 -5.86 10.23
C LEU A 9 2.77 -6.72 11.46
N GLY A 10 1.89 -7.62 11.87
CA GLY A 10 2.06 -8.48 13.03
C GLY A 10 1.87 -7.71 14.34
N SER A 11 2.95 -7.53 15.10
CA SER A 11 2.91 -6.95 16.46
C SER A 11 2.80 -5.42 16.50
N ILE A 12 2.73 -4.75 15.35
CA ILE A 12 2.64 -3.29 15.27
C ILE A 12 1.18 -2.83 15.38
N ASP A 13 0.90 -1.93 16.31
CA ASP A 13 -0.41 -1.31 16.49
C ASP A 13 -0.88 -0.60 15.21
N GLU A 14 -2.06 -0.98 14.72
CA GLU A 14 -2.70 -0.49 13.49
C GLU A 14 -2.80 1.04 13.43
N SER A 15 -3.03 1.69 14.57
CA SER A 15 -3.14 3.16 14.65
C SER A 15 -1.86 3.87 14.20
N ARG A 16 -0.70 3.21 14.35
CA ARG A 16 0.62 3.76 14.01
C ARG A 16 1.08 3.34 12.63
N ILE A 17 0.55 2.24 12.08
CA ILE A 17 0.95 1.70 10.78
C ILE A 17 0.82 2.78 9.68
N SER A 18 -0.22 3.62 9.74
CA SER A 18 -0.44 4.70 8.76
C SER A 18 0.69 5.73 8.68
N GLU A 19 1.44 5.93 9.76
CA GLU A 19 2.58 6.84 9.81
C GLU A 19 3.87 6.17 9.30
N LEU A 20 3.94 4.84 9.41
CA LEU A 20 5.14 4.05 9.13
C LEU A 20 5.19 3.55 7.69
N VAL A 21 4.03 3.38 7.06
CA VAL A 21 3.91 2.77 5.73
C VAL A 21 3.50 3.80 4.69
N ARG A 22 4.32 3.91 3.64
CA ARG A 22 4.00 4.66 2.43
C ARG A 22 3.99 3.71 1.25
N PHE A 23 2.95 3.79 0.44
CA PHE A 23 2.89 3.08 -0.83
C PHE A 23 3.05 4.04 -1.98
N LYS A 24 3.72 3.54 -3.01
CA LYS A 24 3.90 4.18 -4.30
C LYS A 24 3.46 3.22 -5.39
N VAL A 25 2.65 3.70 -6.31
CA VAL A 25 2.35 3.00 -7.55
C VAL A 25 2.98 3.73 -8.72
N GLU A 26 3.74 2.98 -9.53
CA GLU A 26 4.38 3.49 -10.74
C GLU A 26 3.58 3.07 -11.97
N MET A 27 2.84 4.03 -12.51
CA MET A 27 2.22 4.03 -13.83
C MET A 27 2.74 5.26 -14.59
N PRO A 28 2.31 5.58 -15.84
CA PRO A 28 2.68 6.86 -16.46
C PRO A 28 2.41 8.07 -15.56
N VAL A 29 1.47 7.93 -14.61
CA VAL A 29 1.26 8.82 -13.47
C VAL A 29 1.74 8.13 -12.18
N ARG A 30 2.45 8.89 -11.33
CA ARG A 30 2.91 8.44 -10.00
C ARG A 30 1.84 8.75 -8.95
N TYR A 31 1.43 7.72 -8.21
CA TYR A 31 0.58 7.87 -7.03
C TYR A 31 1.36 7.49 -5.79
N GLU A 32 1.28 8.30 -4.73
CA GLU A 32 2.00 8.07 -3.48
C GLU A 32 1.15 8.52 -2.30
N GLY A 33 1.09 7.70 -1.25
CA GLY A 33 0.26 7.98 -0.09
C GLY A 33 0.46 6.99 1.05
N ASP A 34 -0.10 7.31 2.22
CA ASP A 34 -0.22 6.37 3.34
C ASP A 34 -1.41 5.41 3.15
N ILE A 35 -1.57 4.51 4.12
CA ILE A 35 -2.66 3.54 4.19
C ILE A 35 -4.04 4.18 4.02
N ASN A 36 -4.28 5.34 4.62
CA ASN A 36 -5.61 5.97 4.55
C ASN A 36 -5.91 6.44 3.14
N TYR A 37 -4.93 7.03 2.46
CA TYR A 37 -5.04 7.37 1.04
C TYR A 37 -5.40 6.14 0.19
N TRP A 38 -4.73 5.00 0.40
CA TRP A 38 -4.98 3.79 -0.40
C TRP A 38 -6.26 3.04 0.00
N ARG A 39 -6.77 3.20 1.24
CA ARG A 39 -8.08 2.69 1.68
C ARG A 39 -9.25 3.46 1.05
N GLN A 40 -9.06 4.74 0.70
CA GLN A 40 -10.07 5.49 -0.05
C GLN A 40 -10.19 4.99 -1.49
N GLY A 41 -9.12 4.40 -2.02
CA GLY A 41 -9.05 3.88 -3.38
C GLY A 41 -8.51 4.93 -4.35
N VAL A 42 -7.74 4.45 -5.33
CA VAL A 42 -7.16 5.27 -6.39
C VAL A 42 -7.73 4.82 -7.73
N GLU A 43 -8.24 5.78 -8.49
CA GLU A 43 -8.73 5.54 -9.84
C GLU A 43 -7.57 5.63 -10.83
N PHE A 44 -7.44 4.59 -11.66
CA PHE A 44 -6.52 4.58 -12.77
C PHE A 44 -7.31 4.77 -14.06
N PRO A 45 -6.92 5.71 -14.93
CA PRO A 45 -7.54 5.87 -16.25
C PRO A 45 -7.37 4.59 -17.07
N VAL A 46 -8.45 4.16 -17.73
CA VAL A 46 -8.48 2.93 -18.56
C VAL A 46 -7.37 2.95 -19.62
N ASP A 47 -7.14 4.11 -20.24
CA ASP A 47 -6.10 4.29 -21.26
C ASP A 47 -4.68 3.99 -20.74
N GLN A 48 -4.43 4.23 -19.44
CA GLN A 48 -3.13 3.96 -18.83
C GLN A 48 -2.96 2.46 -18.52
N LEU A 49 -4.01 1.77 -18.06
CA LEU A 49 -4.00 0.31 -17.83
C LEU A 49 -3.93 -0.48 -19.14
N ALA A 50 -4.51 0.04 -20.22
CA ALA A 50 -4.43 -0.59 -21.54
C ALA A 50 -3.01 -0.58 -22.11
N SER A 51 -2.24 0.47 -21.81
CA SER A 51 -0.85 0.64 -22.28
C SER A 51 0.15 -0.22 -21.51
N ASN A 52 -0.10 -0.45 -20.22
CA ASN A 52 0.75 -1.25 -19.36
C ASN A 52 -0.14 -2.12 -18.47
N LYS A 53 -0.18 -3.43 -18.73
CA LYS A 53 -1.10 -4.38 -18.08
C LYS A 53 -0.72 -4.72 -16.64
N GLU A 54 0.35 -4.12 -16.14
CA GLU A 54 0.93 -4.38 -14.82
C GLU A 54 0.92 -3.09 -14.01
N VAL A 55 0.63 -3.24 -12.72
CA VAL A 55 0.64 -2.15 -11.74
C VAL A 55 1.64 -2.52 -10.65
N ASP A 56 2.77 -1.82 -10.63
CA ASP A 56 3.79 -2.04 -9.62
C ASP A 56 3.48 -1.24 -8.36
N ILE A 57 3.20 -1.96 -7.27
CA ILE A 57 3.01 -1.38 -5.93
C ILE A 57 4.30 -1.54 -5.14
N ARG A 58 4.90 -0.43 -4.73
CA ARG A 58 6.09 -0.39 -3.86
C ARG A 58 5.70 0.11 -2.48
N ALA A 59 6.11 -0.62 -1.45
CA ALA A 59 5.92 -0.22 -0.06
C ALA A 59 7.25 0.23 0.54
N ARG A 60 7.24 1.38 1.23
CA ARG A 60 8.31 1.81 2.13
C ARG A 60 7.77 1.75 3.55
N ILE A 61 8.40 0.92 4.37
CA ILE A 61 8.04 0.72 5.77
C ILE A 61 9.19 1.29 6.60
N THR A 62 8.89 2.23 7.49
CA THR A 62 9.88 2.85 8.39
C THR A 62 9.52 2.52 9.83
N ILE A 63 10.13 1.48 10.40
CA ILE A 63 9.88 1.06 11.79
C ILE A 63 11.07 1.50 12.65
N PRO A 64 10.85 2.29 13.71
CA PRO A 64 11.91 2.63 14.66
C PRO A 64 12.49 1.38 15.32
N GLU A 65 13.81 1.31 15.48
CA GLU A 65 14.50 0.15 16.06
C GLU A 65 13.99 -0.21 17.45
N SER A 66 13.60 0.77 18.25
CA SER A 66 13.00 0.57 19.59
C SER A 66 11.67 -0.21 19.58
N GLN A 67 11.02 -0.32 18.42
CA GLN A 67 9.76 -1.05 18.22
C GLN A 67 9.96 -2.38 17.51
N LEU A 68 11.18 -2.68 17.05
CA LEU A 68 11.50 -3.97 16.47
C LEU A 68 11.66 -4.96 17.62
N THR A 69 10.68 -5.84 17.78
CA THR A 69 10.83 -7.03 18.62
C THR A 69 11.71 -8.05 17.92
N ALA A 70 12.59 -8.75 18.66
CA ALA A 70 13.35 -9.86 18.10
C ALA A 70 12.38 -10.95 17.61
N GLY A 71 12.50 -11.34 16.34
CA GLY A 71 11.60 -12.32 15.71
C GLY A 71 11.42 -12.09 14.21
N GLU A 72 10.49 -12.83 13.62
CA GLU A 72 10.09 -12.65 12.23
C GLU A 72 9.10 -11.49 12.09
N PHE A 73 9.29 -10.68 11.05
CA PHE A 73 8.35 -9.63 10.66
C PHE A 73 7.56 -10.11 9.46
N HIS A 74 6.23 -10.13 9.59
CA HIS A 74 5.33 -10.47 8.49
C HIS A 74 4.64 -9.20 8.02
N PHE A 75 4.48 -9.10 6.71
CA PHE A 75 3.77 -8.01 6.08
C PHE A 75 2.74 -8.58 5.13
N ASN A 76 1.49 -8.57 5.57
CA ASN A 76 0.36 -9.07 4.80
C ASN A 76 -0.45 -7.88 4.30
N MET A 77 -0.73 -7.88 2.99
CA MET A 77 -1.55 -6.87 2.35
C MET A 77 -2.60 -7.54 1.49
N GLU A 78 -3.82 -7.04 1.57
CA GLU A 78 -4.90 -7.42 0.68
C GLU A 78 -5.33 -6.21 -0.15
N TRP A 79 -5.27 -6.36 -1.46
CA TRP A 79 -5.63 -5.34 -2.43
C TRP A 79 -6.85 -5.79 -3.23
N ALA A 80 -7.80 -4.86 -3.44
CA ALA A 80 -8.94 -5.06 -4.31
C ALA A 80 -8.81 -4.18 -5.55
N VAL A 81 -9.20 -4.73 -6.69
CA VAL A 81 -9.40 -4.00 -7.93
C VAL A 81 -10.88 -4.04 -8.29
N GLU A 82 -11.49 -2.88 -8.33
CA GLU A 82 -12.89 -2.70 -8.72
C GLU A 82 -12.93 -2.04 -10.11
N CYS A 83 -13.55 -2.69 -11.09
CA CYS A 83 -13.84 -2.08 -12.39
C CYS A 83 -15.21 -1.40 -12.30
N LEU A 84 -15.23 -0.08 -12.46
CA LEU A 84 -16.46 0.72 -12.57
C LEU A 84 -16.89 0.82 -14.04
#